data_AF-A0A023UMH0-F1
#
_entry.id   AF-A0A023UMH0-F1
#
_cell.length_a   1.000
_cell.length_b   1.000
_cell.length_c   1.000
_cell.angle_alpha   90.00
_cell.angle_beta   90.00
_cell.angle_gamma   90.00
#
_symmetry.space_group_name_H-M   'P 1'
#
loop_
_entity.id
_entity.type
_entity.pdbx_description
1 polymer ?
#
loop_
_entity_poly.entity_id
_entity_poly.type
_entity_poly.pdbx_seq_one_letter_code
_entity_poly.pdbx_strand_id
1 'polypeptide(L)'
;PEVYVLILPGFGVVSHICMNLTNNDSLFGYFGLVFAMGAIVCLGSVVWAHHMFMVGLDLKTAIFFSSVTMVIGIPTGIKVFSWLYMLGGSYMRLWDPVMWWIIGFIVLFTIGGVTGIVLSASILDTLLHDTWFVVAHFHYA
;
A
#
# COMPACT_ATOMS: atom_id res chain seq x y z
N PRO A 1 9.11 5.94 8.30
CA PRO A 1 10.02 5.28 7.33
C PRO A 1 10.13 3.76 7.48
N GLU A 2 10.24 3.24 8.69
CA GLU A 2 10.44 1.80 8.97
C GLU A 2 9.36 0.90 8.37
N VAL A 3 8.08 1.26 8.47
CA VAL A 3 6.96 0.49 7.89
C VAL A 3 7.13 0.25 6.38
N TYR A 4 7.74 1.19 5.65
CA TYR A 4 8.01 1.03 4.22
C TYR A 4 9.18 0.08 3.96
N VAL A 5 10.17 0.04 4.84
CA VAL A 5 11.29 -0.92 4.76
C VAL A 5 10.76 -2.36 4.91
N LEU A 6 9.75 -2.57 5.75
CA LEU A 6 9.13 -3.88 5.94
C LEU A 6 8.34 -4.34 4.71
N ILE A 7 7.56 -3.45 4.07
CA ILE A 7 6.64 -3.85 2.99
C ILE A 7 7.29 -3.95 1.60
N LEU A 8 8.34 -3.16 1.32
CA LEU A 8 8.97 -3.10 0.00
C LEU A 8 9.54 -4.45 -0.49
N PRO A 9 10.22 -5.27 0.34
CA PRO A 9 10.60 -6.63 -0.03
C PRO A 9 9.39 -7.50 -0.35
N GLY A 10 8.32 -7.41 0.46
CA GLY A 10 7.06 -8.12 0.24
C GLY A 10 6.45 -7.80 -1.12
N PHE A 11 6.46 -6.54 -1.52
CA PHE A 11 6.02 -6.13 -2.86
C PHE A 11 6.83 -6.74 -4.00
N GLY A 12 8.14 -6.90 -3.82
CA GLY A 12 9.00 -7.60 -4.78
C GLY A 12 8.59 -9.06 -4.93
N VAL A 13 8.43 -9.75 -3.79
CA VAL A 13 7.99 -11.15 -3.74
C VAL A 13 6.64 -11.35 -4.43
N VAL A 14 5.62 -10.55 -4.08
CA VAL A 14 4.28 -10.62 -4.69
C VAL A 14 4.36 -10.40 -6.20
N SER A 15 5.16 -9.44 -6.66
CA SER A 15 5.33 -9.17 -8.09
C SER A 15 5.90 -10.40 -8.83
N HIS A 16 6.95 -11.03 -8.28
CA HIS A 16 7.54 -12.22 -8.86
C HIS A 16 6.60 -13.43 -8.82
N ILE A 17 5.83 -13.61 -7.74
CA ILE A 17 4.84 -14.69 -7.67
C ILE A 17 3.76 -14.48 -8.74
N CYS A 18 3.19 -13.27 -8.87
CA CYS A 18 2.20 -12.97 -9.90
C CYS A 18 2.71 -13.29 -11.32
N MET A 19 3.96 -12.93 -11.63
CA MET A 19 4.60 -13.25 -12.91
C MET A 19 4.72 -14.76 -13.15
N ASN A 20 5.14 -15.51 -12.12
CA ASN A 20 5.32 -16.95 -12.19
C ASN A 20 3.98 -17.69 -12.32
N LEU A 21 2.93 -17.25 -11.63
CA LEU A 21 1.60 -17.85 -11.71
C LEU A 21 0.98 -17.69 -13.11
N THR A 22 1.39 -16.67 -13.85
CA THR A 22 0.84 -16.38 -15.18
C THR A 22 1.75 -16.82 -16.32
N ASN A 23 2.92 -17.41 -16.01
CA ASN A 23 3.95 -17.82 -16.99
C ASN A 23 4.37 -16.66 -17.92
N ASN A 24 4.41 -15.43 -17.41
CA ASN A 24 4.88 -14.30 -18.20
C ASN A 24 6.41 -14.19 -18.13
N ASP A 25 7.04 -13.84 -19.25
CA ASP A 25 8.50 -13.61 -19.32
C ASP A 25 8.93 -12.31 -18.60
N SER A 26 7.97 -11.43 -18.30
CA SER A 26 8.24 -10.16 -17.64
C SER A 26 7.05 -9.65 -16.82
N LEU A 27 7.34 -8.73 -15.91
CA LEU A 27 6.33 -8.02 -15.13
C LEU A 27 5.57 -7.01 -15.99
N PHE A 28 4.24 -7.02 -15.90
CA PHE A 28 3.43 -5.97 -16.51
C PHE A 28 3.80 -4.60 -15.95
N GLY A 29 4.16 -3.67 -16.84
CA GLY A 29 4.53 -2.32 -16.46
C GLY A 29 5.76 -2.27 -15.54
N TYR A 30 6.80 -3.07 -15.81
CA TYR A 30 8.04 -3.14 -15.01
C TYR A 30 8.56 -1.76 -14.56
N PHE A 31 8.74 -0.82 -15.49
CA PHE A 31 9.19 0.54 -15.14
C PHE A 31 8.20 1.26 -14.22
N GLY A 32 6.89 1.09 -14.44
CA GLY A 32 5.85 1.61 -13.55
C GLY A 32 5.95 1.05 -12.14
N LEU A 33 6.22 -0.25 -11.98
CA LEU A 33 6.44 -0.89 -10.68
C LEU A 33 7.71 -0.37 -9.99
N VAL A 34 8.79 -0.15 -10.74
CA VAL A 34 10.05 0.42 -10.22
C VAL A 34 9.86 1.87 -9.80
N PHE A 35 9.25 2.71 -10.64
CA PHE A 35 8.97 4.11 -10.30
C PHE A 35 7.98 4.23 -9.14
N ALA A 36 7.00 3.33 -9.03
CA ALA A 36 6.11 3.26 -7.88
C ALA A 36 6.89 2.97 -6.59
N MET A 37 7.82 2.01 -6.60
CA MET A 37 8.65 1.73 -5.43
C MET A 37 9.56 2.91 -5.06
N GLY A 38 10.18 3.55 -6.06
CA GLY A 38 10.96 4.77 -5.85
C GLY A 38 10.13 5.90 -5.24
N ALA A 39 8.92 6.12 -5.75
CA ALA A 39 7.99 7.12 -5.20
C ALA A 39 7.60 6.80 -3.76
N ILE A 40 7.30 5.54 -3.42
CA ILE A 40 6.99 5.12 -2.05
C ILE A 40 8.16 5.40 -1.10
N VAL A 41 9.40 5.14 -1.53
CA VAL A 41 10.60 5.44 -0.71
C VAL A 41 10.75 6.94 -0.49
N CYS A 42 10.70 7.73 -1.57
CA CYS A 42 10.88 9.19 -1.49
C CYS A 42 9.77 9.82 -0.63
N LEU A 43 8.51 9.52 -0.91
CA LEU A 43 7.37 10.06 -0.14
C LEU A 43 7.37 9.52 1.30
N GLY A 44 7.70 8.24 1.50
CA GLY A 44 7.76 7.60 2.81
C GLY A 44 8.76 8.22 3.78
N SER A 45 9.79 8.91 3.27
CA SER A 45 10.74 9.68 4.09
C SER A 45 10.18 11.01 4.62
N VAL A 46 9.09 11.53 4.02
CA VAL A 46 8.58 12.89 4.32
C VAL A 46 7.19 12.90 4.96
N VAL A 47 6.62 11.76 5.33
CA VAL A 47 5.23 11.67 5.85
C VAL A 47 5.11 11.41 7.34
N TRP A 48 6.21 11.30 8.09
CA TRP A 48 6.21 10.82 9.48
C TRP A 48 5.22 11.53 10.41
N ALA A 49 4.96 12.82 10.19
CA ALA A 49 4.14 13.63 11.09
C ALA A 49 2.65 13.30 11.01
N HIS A 50 2.19 12.44 10.10
CA HIS A 50 0.81 11.94 10.16
C HIS A 50 0.52 11.13 11.44
N HIS A 51 1.55 10.57 12.09
CA HIS A 51 1.40 9.95 13.41
C HIS A 51 1.27 10.97 14.55
N MET A 52 1.39 12.26 14.25
CA MET A 52 1.48 13.35 15.22
C MET A 52 0.35 14.38 15.03
N PHE A 53 -0.72 14.08 14.31
CA PHE A 53 -1.78 15.08 14.07
C PHE A 53 -2.41 15.62 15.36
N MET A 54 -2.41 14.82 16.44
CA MET A 54 -2.97 15.20 17.74
C MET A 54 -2.03 15.98 18.67
N VAL A 55 -0.78 16.26 18.27
CA VAL A 55 0.17 17.01 19.12
C VAL A 55 -0.02 18.54 19.06
N GLY A 56 -1.00 19.03 18.29
CA GLY A 56 -1.28 20.46 18.14
C GLY A 56 -0.49 21.15 17.02
N LEU A 57 -0.32 20.47 15.88
CA LEU A 57 0.28 21.06 14.67
C LEU A 57 -0.57 22.22 14.14
N ASP A 58 0.06 23.21 13.51
CA ASP A 58 -0.68 24.25 12.80
C ASP A 58 -1.43 23.69 11.57
N LEU A 59 -2.48 24.39 11.16
CA LEU A 59 -3.36 23.96 10.08
C LEU A 59 -2.62 23.67 8.76
N LYS A 60 -1.63 24.49 8.40
CA LYS A 60 -0.93 24.33 7.11
C LYS A 60 -0.04 23.10 7.14
N THR A 61 0.66 22.89 8.25
CA THR A 61 1.48 21.69 8.47
C THR A 61 0.62 20.43 8.44
N ALA A 62 -0.52 20.42 9.14
CA ALA A 62 -1.43 19.28 9.14
C ALA A 62 -1.98 18.96 7.73
N ILE A 63 -2.40 19.98 6.96
CA ILE A 63 -2.88 19.80 5.58
C ILE A 63 -1.76 19.28 4.67
N PHE A 64 -0.54 19.79 4.82
CA PHE A 64 0.61 19.32 4.06
C PHE A 64 0.85 17.82 4.29
N PHE A 65 1.02 17.39 5.53
CA PHE A 65 1.29 15.98 5.84
C PHE A 65 0.11 15.07 5.50
N SER A 66 -1.13 15.55 5.65
CA SER A 66 -2.34 14.85 5.20
C SER A 66 -2.32 14.61 3.69
N SER A 67 -2.09 15.66 2.89
CA SER A 67 -2.04 15.55 1.43
C SER A 67 -0.92 14.66 0.92
N VAL A 68 0.30 14.80 1.44
CA VAL A 68 1.45 13.99 1.00
C VAL A 68 1.27 12.53 1.39
N THR A 69 0.68 12.24 2.55
CA THR A 69 0.38 10.86 2.97
C THR A 69 -0.65 10.21 2.05
N MET A 70 -1.72 10.94 1.65
CA MET A 70 -2.70 10.44 0.68
C MET A 70 -2.07 10.11 -0.68
N VAL A 71 -1.09 10.91 -1.14
CA VAL A 71 -0.44 10.72 -2.44
C VAL A 71 0.30 9.37 -2.53
N ILE A 72 0.75 8.80 -1.41
CA ILE A 72 1.37 7.45 -1.38
C ILE A 72 0.39 6.36 -1.83
N GLY A 73 -0.92 6.60 -1.74
CA GLY A 73 -1.95 5.70 -2.27
C GLY A 73 -1.82 5.49 -3.79
N ILE A 74 -1.32 6.47 -4.55
CA ILE A 74 -1.17 6.38 -6.01
C ILE A 74 -0.14 5.32 -6.43
N PRO A 75 1.15 5.40 -6.04
CA PRO A 75 2.13 4.38 -6.43
C PRO A 75 1.78 3.00 -5.85
N THR A 76 1.16 2.95 -4.67
CA THR A 76 0.68 1.69 -4.09
C THR A 76 -0.44 1.08 -4.95
N GLY A 77 -1.40 1.90 -5.39
CA GLY A 77 -2.47 1.49 -6.30
C GLY A 77 -1.94 0.98 -7.64
N ILE A 78 -0.94 1.64 -8.24
CA ILE A 78 -0.29 1.18 -9.48
C ILE A 78 0.19 -0.28 -9.32
N LYS A 79 0.81 -0.61 -8.19
CA LYS A 79 1.28 -1.99 -7.93
C LYS A 79 0.13 -2.97 -7.81
N VAL A 80 -0.92 -2.63 -7.05
CA VAL A 80 -2.12 -3.47 -6.88
C VAL A 80 -2.79 -3.75 -8.23
N PHE A 81 -3.01 -2.72 -9.05
CA PHE A 81 -3.61 -2.90 -10.38
C PHE A 81 -2.73 -3.71 -11.32
N SER A 82 -1.41 -3.52 -11.29
CA SER A 82 -0.48 -4.35 -12.08
C SER A 82 -0.54 -5.82 -11.66
N TRP A 83 -0.65 -6.13 -10.37
CA TRP A 83 -0.81 -7.52 -9.91
C TRP A 83 -2.13 -8.12 -10.37
N LEU A 84 -3.25 -7.39 -10.20
CA LEU A 84 -4.56 -7.83 -10.67
C LEU A 84 -4.57 -8.08 -12.19
N TYR A 85 -3.94 -7.20 -12.96
CA TYR A 85 -3.81 -7.37 -14.41
C TYR A 85 -3.03 -8.64 -14.77
N MET A 86 -1.88 -8.88 -14.13
CA MET A 86 -1.12 -10.11 -14.36
C MET A 86 -1.99 -11.33 -14.04
N LEU A 87 -2.59 -11.38 -12.84
CA LEU A 87 -3.41 -12.51 -12.39
C LEU A 87 -4.65 -12.75 -13.26
N GLY A 88 -5.15 -11.75 -13.99
CA GLY A 88 -6.26 -11.90 -14.93
C GLY A 88 -6.03 -12.95 -16.03
N GLY A 89 -4.78 -13.36 -16.28
CA GLY A 89 -4.43 -14.45 -17.21
C GLY A 89 -4.23 -15.84 -16.58
N SER A 90 -4.41 -15.99 -15.27
CA SER A 90 -3.98 -17.18 -14.51
C SER A 90 -5.02 -18.32 -14.38
N TYR A 91 -6.03 -18.37 -15.26
CA TYR A 91 -7.19 -19.28 -15.15
C TYR A 91 -6.85 -20.76 -14.91
N MET A 92 -5.66 -21.21 -15.31
CA MET A 92 -5.21 -22.60 -15.18
C MET A 92 -4.68 -22.97 -13.78
N ARG A 93 -4.56 -22.01 -12.83
CA ARG A 93 -3.94 -22.24 -11.50
C ARG A 93 -4.86 -22.00 -10.30
N LEU A 94 -6.18 -22.04 -10.50
CA LEU A 94 -7.15 -21.78 -9.43
C LEU A 94 -7.09 -22.77 -8.25
N TRP A 95 -6.48 -23.93 -8.42
CA TRP A 95 -6.29 -24.92 -7.35
C TRP A 95 -4.96 -24.78 -6.59
N ASP A 96 -4.09 -23.87 -7.03
CA ASP A 96 -2.82 -23.60 -6.36
C ASP A 96 -3.08 -22.80 -5.05
N PRO A 97 -2.67 -23.29 -3.87
CA PRO A 97 -2.83 -22.55 -2.62
C PRO A 97 -2.11 -21.19 -2.64
N VAL A 98 -1.03 -21.04 -3.41
CA VAL A 98 -0.30 -19.77 -3.56
C VAL A 98 -1.16 -18.72 -4.26
N MET A 99 -1.98 -19.13 -5.24
CA MET A 99 -2.91 -18.23 -5.92
C MET A 99 -3.90 -17.60 -4.93
N TRP A 100 -4.47 -18.41 -4.03
CA TRP A 100 -5.39 -17.94 -2.99
C TRP A 100 -4.71 -17.06 -1.95
N TRP A 101 -3.47 -17.38 -1.58
CA TRP A 101 -2.69 -16.53 -0.69
C TRP A 101 -2.46 -15.14 -1.31
N ILE A 102 -2.12 -15.07 -2.60
CA ILE A 102 -1.92 -13.79 -3.31
C ILE A 102 -3.22 -13.00 -3.42
N ILE A 103 -4.35 -13.64 -3.76
CA ILE A 103 -5.65 -12.97 -3.77
C ILE A 103 -5.98 -12.43 -2.37
N GLY A 104 -5.78 -13.25 -1.33
CA GLY A 104 -6.00 -12.87 0.05
C GLY A 104 -5.14 -11.68 0.46
N PHE A 105 -3.85 -11.71 0.13
CA PHE A 105 -2.93 -10.59 0.32
C PHE A 105 -3.45 -9.32 -0.36
N ILE A 106 -3.80 -9.37 -1.65
CA ILE A 106 -4.28 -8.19 -2.39
C ILE A 106 -5.54 -7.61 -1.74
N VAL A 107 -6.50 -8.46 -1.34
CA VAL A 107 -7.75 -8.00 -0.70
C VAL A 107 -7.48 -7.35 0.65
N LEU A 108 -6.77 -8.05 1.54
CA LEU A 108 -6.47 -7.55 2.89
C LEU A 108 -5.62 -6.28 2.84
N PHE A 109 -4.58 -6.28 2.01
CA PHE A 109 -3.71 -5.13 1.79
C PHE A 109 -4.48 -3.94 1.21
N THR A 110 -5.46 -4.16 0.33
CA THR A 110 -6.31 -3.09 -0.20
C THR A 110 -7.23 -2.53 0.90
N ILE A 111 -7.80 -3.36 1.77
CA ILE A 111 -8.60 -2.91 2.91
C ILE A 111 -7.73 -2.10 3.89
N GLY A 112 -6.53 -2.58 4.19
CA GLY A 112 -5.52 -1.85 4.96
C GLY A 112 -5.19 -0.51 4.31
N GLY A 113 -4.92 -0.49 3.00
CA GLY A 113 -4.63 0.73 2.24
C GLY A 113 -5.77 1.76 2.28
N VAL A 114 -7.02 1.34 2.06
CA VAL A 114 -8.19 2.23 2.10
C VAL A 114 -8.41 2.81 3.50
N THR A 115 -8.29 2.00 4.55
CA THR A 115 -8.35 2.50 5.94
C THR A 115 -7.18 3.43 6.27
N GLY A 116 -6.01 3.23 5.65
CA GLY A 116 -4.87 4.14 5.77
C GLY A 116 -5.10 5.50 5.11
N ILE A 117 -5.79 5.52 3.96
CA ILE A 117 -6.23 6.79 3.33
C ILE A 117 -7.20 7.53 4.24
N VAL A 118 -8.11 6.83 4.94
CA VAL A 118 -8.98 7.45 5.95
C VAL A 118 -8.16 8.08 7.08
N LEU A 119 -7.18 7.35 7.64
CA LEU A 119 -6.31 7.86 8.71
C LEU A 119 -5.35 8.97 8.26
N SER A 120 -5.02 9.04 6.97
CA SER A 120 -4.20 10.12 6.44
C SER A 120 -4.91 11.48 6.48
N ALA A 121 -6.25 11.50 6.55
CA ALA A 121 -7.02 12.72 6.70
C ALA A 121 -6.95 13.22 8.14
N SER A 122 -6.15 14.27 8.37
CA SER A 122 -5.95 14.87 9.70
C SER A 122 -7.24 15.21 10.46
N ILE A 123 -8.31 15.62 9.75
CA ILE A 123 -9.61 15.91 10.37
C ILE A 123 -10.26 14.63 10.91
N LEU A 124 -10.20 13.52 10.16
CA LEU A 124 -10.75 12.24 10.61
C LEU A 124 -9.90 11.61 11.70
N ASP A 125 -8.57 11.79 11.63
CA ASP A 125 -7.66 11.29 12.66
C ASP A 125 -7.99 11.88 14.04
N THR A 126 -8.54 13.09 14.14
CA THR A 126 -8.99 13.64 15.44
C THR A 126 -10.01 12.78 16.19
N LEU A 127 -10.79 11.96 15.47
CA LEU A 127 -11.78 11.04 16.02
C LEU A 127 -11.26 9.61 16.18
N LEU A 128 -10.22 9.24 15.42
CA LEU A 128 -9.74 7.87 15.26
C LEU A 128 -8.39 7.61 15.94
N HIS A 129 -7.64 8.66 16.27
CA HIS A 129 -6.33 8.58 16.91
C HIS A 129 -6.40 7.78 18.21
N ASP A 130 -5.41 6.91 18.42
CA ASP A 130 -5.32 6.00 19.59
C ASP A 130 -6.54 5.10 19.83
N THR A 131 -7.35 4.84 18.79
CA THR A 131 -8.45 3.87 18.84
C THR A 131 -8.08 2.54 18.19
N TRP A 132 -8.93 1.53 18.41
CA TRP A 132 -8.82 0.23 17.74
C TRP A 132 -8.87 0.32 16.21
N PHE A 133 -9.35 1.43 15.63
CA PHE A 133 -9.32 1.64 14.19
C PHE A 133 -7.89 1.69 13.65
N VAL A 134 -6.98 2.39 14.34
CA VAL A 134 -5.56 2.49 13.97
C VAL A 134 -4.88 1.13 14.07
N VAL A 135 -5.18 0.38 15.14
CA VAL A 135 -4.66 -0.97 15.34
C VAL A 135 -5.14 -1.89 14.21
N ALA A 136 -6.43 -1.88 13.89
CA ALA A 136 -6.99 -2.71 12.82
C ALA A 136 -6.38 -2.36 11.46
N HIS A 137 -6.26 -1.06 11.13
CA HIS A 137 -5.63 -0.60 9.90
C HIS A 137 -4.23 -1.20 9.73
N PHE A 138 -3.38 -1.10 10.76
CA PHE A 138 -2.01 -1.58 10.69
C PHE A 138 -1.91 -3.10 10.58
N HIS A 139 -2.83 -3.86 11.19
CA HIS A 139 -2.83 -5.32 11.12
C HIS A 139 -3.33 -5.88 9.77
N TYR A 140 -4.00 -5.07 8.95
CA TYR A 140 -4.36 -5.42 7.58
C TYR A 140 -3.24 -5.11 6.55
N ALA A 141 -2.33 -4.19 6.88
CA ALA A 141 -1.38 -3.56 5.96
C ALA A 141 -0.03 -4.27 5.85
#